data_AF-A0A1D2AFM0-F1
#
_entry.id   AF-A0A1D2AFM0-F1
#
_cell.length_a   1.000
_cell.length_b   1.000
_cell.length_c   1.000
_cell.angle_alpha   90.00
_cell.angle_beta   90.00
_cell.angle_gamma   90.00
#
_symmetry.space_group_name_H-M   'P 1'
#
loop_
_entity.id
_entity.type
_entity.pdbx_description
1 polymer ?
#
loop_
_entity_poly.entity_id
_entity_poly.type
_entity_poly.pdbx_seq_one_letter_code
_entity_poly.pdbx_strand_id
1 'polypeptide(L)'
;MSAFSFLLRRQPAAPGQSPLGLHACLLLLTLCFHALPGEGAEGALTVRTPGPYRLALHGLRDADDAEATAAAAEDGRGALGRGPRASFPALFACLTREPVAPPETALLLYLVLHDGGDFRGYCLARTDPEALLLPLLGALQREDAGRGDRGAVYVLLTLLLAFSSDAGWAAALHRVWLEATPPWLKGRARAKQPLGSLALSVLLRSAHASVARHGDAFLQTNTLAVLANLAPHVTGLTSEAAQRLVSLLALLARRWRRLAADAAGLTTMAAAVGNPATAADGTPEATSLAVSESTSAAAAESAQLAHDFLRMALESASAVLERALPANPALVYALLHRGELFEGLPRDDPGLRVPLANILAVIDHFTRALARSLGEGAAALDAGTVMAAIRHDSRAWRGDRLQRGADLHFAYEEGLQAHSFFVPCVWARVVAASSLSWDLDAISLFTPEGAAVEDGHEAHWTSEEAEGQVPTVVVAP
;
A
#
# COMPACT_ATOMS: atom_id res chain seq x y z
N MET A 1 -13.74 -10.04 -38.76
CA MET A 1 -13.40 -11.39 -38.27
C MET A 1 -14.58 -11.88 -37.45
N SER A 2 -15.22 -13.00 -37.81
CA SER A 2 -16.37 -13.51 -37.05
C SER A 2 -15.91 -14.27 -35.81
N ALA A 3 -16.69 -14.20 -34.73
CA ALA A 3 -16.46 -14.89 -33.45
C ALA A 3 -16.18 -16.40 -33.60
N PHE A 4 -16.64 -17.01 -34.70
CA PHE A 4 -16.38 -18.42 -35.04
C PHE A 4 -14.92 -18.75 -35.34
N SER A 5 -14.10 -17.78 -35.75
CA SER A 5 -12.68 -18.03 -36.07
C SER A 5 -11.83 -18.37 -34.83
N PHE A 6 -12.27 -17.98 -33.63
CA PHE A 6 -11.61 -18.33 -32.37
C PHE A 6 -11.85 -19.78 -31.96
N LEU A 7 -13.03 -20.34 -32.27
CA LEU A 7 -13.39 -21.73 -31.94
C LEU A 7 -12.64 -22.77 -32.79
N LEU A 8 -12.18 -22.39 -33.99
CA LEU A 8 -11.57 -23.31 -34.96
C LEU A 8 -10.06 -23.09 -35.18
N ARG A 9 -9.49 -21.97 -34.70
CA ARG A 9 -8.03 -21.78 -34.68
C ARG A 9 -7.48 -22.18 -33.33
N ARG A 10 -6.82 -23.35 -33.28
CA ARG A 10 -5.71 -23.57 -32.35
C ARG A 10 -4.61 -22.56 -32.71
N GLN A 11 -4.61 -21.38 -32.10
CA GLN A 11 -3.32 -20.82 -31.74
C GLN A 11 -2.67 -21.85 -30.81
N PRO A 12 -1.42 -22.26 -31.04
CA PRO A 12 -0.74 -23.11 -30.08
C PRO A 12 -0.63 -22.28 -28.79
N ALA A 13 -1.50 -22.56 -27.82
CA ALA A 13 -1.31 -22.05 -26.47
C ALA A 13 0.11 -22.47 -26.05
N ALA A 14 0.85 -21.53 -25.45
CA ALA A 14 2.10 -21.90 -24.79
C ALA A 14 1.81 -23.11 -23.88
N PRO A 15 2.69 -24.13 -23.83
CA PRO A 15 2.43 -25.35 -23.09
C PRO A 15 1.96 -25.02 -21.66
N GLY A 16 0.71 -25.42 -21.36
CA GLY A 16 0.08 -25.23 -20.05
C GLY A 16 -0.81 -23.99 -19.87
N GLN A 17 -1.06 -23.14 -20.87
CA GLN A 17 -2.11 -22.10 -20.76
C GLN A 17 -3.46 -22.64 -21.29
N SER A 18 -4.49 -22.62 -20.44
CA SER A 18 -5.85 -22.95 -20.87
C SER A 18 -6.35 -21.87 -21.84
N PRO A 19 -6.86 -22.22 -23.03
CA PRO A 19 -7.34 -21.24 -24.01
C PRO A 19 -8.53 -20.39 -23.51
N LEU A 20 -9.21 -20.85 -22.46
CA LEU A 20 -10.32 -20.15 -21.82
C LEU A 20 -10.00 -19.66 -20.40
N GLY A 21 -8.76 -19.82 -19.93
CA GLY A 21 -8.39 -19.51 -18.54
C GLY A 21 -8.67 -18.05 -18.16
N LEU A 22 -8.27 -17.10 -19.01
CA LEU A 22 -8.53 -15.67 -18.80
C LEU A 22 -10.03 -15.35 -18.78
N HIS A 23 -10.79 -15.86 -19.77
CA HIS A 23 -12.22 -15.61 -19.86
C HIS A 23 -12.99 -16.21 -18.68
N ALA A 24 -12.60 -17.39 -18.21
CA ALA A 24 -13.20 -18.01 -17.01
C ALA A 24 -12.88 -17.20 -15.74
N CYS A 25 -11.66 -16.68 -15.61
CA CYS A 25 -11.28 -15.79 -14.52
C CYS A 25 -12.11 -14.51 -14.54
N LEU A 26 -12.20 -13.84 -15.68
CA LEU A 26 -12.99 -12.61 -15.85
C LEU A 26 -14.48 -12.84 -15.55
N LEU A 27 -15.05 -13.95 -16.02
CA LEU A 27 -16.43 -14.32 -15.69
C LEU A 27 -16.63 -14.48 -14.19
N LEU A 28 -15.73 -15.20 -13.51
CA LEU A 28 -15.80 -15.37 -12.06
C LEU A 28 -15.71 -14.02 -11.34
N LEU A 29 -14.75 -13.16 -11.73
CA LEU A 29 -14.61 -11.82 -11.18
C LEU A 29 -15.89 -11.01 -11.36
N THR A 30 -16.49 -11.01 -12.55
CA THR A 30 -17.75 -10.31 -12.81
C THR A 30 -18.87 -10.85 -11.92
N LEU A 31 -19.00 -12.16 -11.78
CA LEU A 31 -20.05 -12.78 -10.95
C LEU A 31 -19.87 -12.49 -9.45
N CYS A 32 -18.62 -12.43 -8.96
CA CYS A 32 -18.32 -12.17 -7.56
C CYS A 32 -18.45 -10.69 -7.19
N PHE A 33 -18.06 -9.78 -8.08
CA PHE A 33 -18.18 -8.33 -7.83
C PHE A 33 -19.53 -7.75 -8.27
N HIS A 34 -20.37 -8.52 -8.98
CA HIS A 34 -21.74 -8.11 -9.27
C HIS A 34 -22.59 -8.12 -7.99
N ALA A 35 -22.79 -6.93 -7.43
CA ALA A 35 -23.58 -6.73 -6.23
C ALA A 35 -25.05 -6.44 -6.60
N LEU A 36 -25.99 -7.19 -6.01
CA LEU A 36 -27.43 -6.92 -6.16
C LEU A 36 -27.78 -5.65 -5.36
N PRO A 37 -28.77 -4.84 -5.79
CA PRO A 37 -29.29 -3.78 -4.94
C PRO A 37 -29.85 -4.42 -3.66
N GLY A 38 -29.33 -4.04 -2.49
CA GLY A 38 -29.92 -4.43 -1.22
C GLY A 38 -31.27 -3.73 -1.04
N GLU A 39 -32.23 -4.40 -0.39
CA GLU A 39 -33.48 -3.76 0.05
C GLU A 39 -33.18 -2.73 1.15
N GLY A 40 -32.82 -1.52 0.75
CA GLY A 40 -32.78 -0.35 1.64
C GLY A 40 -34.10 0.40 1.56
N ALA A 41 -34.63 0.82 2.71
CA ALA A 41 -35.73 1.78 2.76
C ALA A 41 -35.35 3.05 1.99
N GLU A 42 -36.30 3.64 1.26
CA GLU A 42 -36.10 4.89 0.50
C GLU A 42 -35.38 5.94 1.35
N GLY A 43 -34.18 6.34 0.91
CA GLY A 43 -33.38 7.40 1.54
C GLY A 43 -32.19 6.96 2.39
N ALA A 44 -31.92 5.66 2.58
CA ALA A 44 -30.68 5.17 3.21
C ALA A 44 -29.64 4.74 2.15
N LEU A 45 -28.35 4.95 2.42
CA LEU A 45 -27.22 4.40 1.64
C LEU A 45 -27.51 2.91 1.36
N THR A 46 -27.63 2.52 0.08
CA THR A 46 -27.93 1.14 -0.29
C THR A 46 -26.75 0.25 0.10
N VAL A 47 -26.86 -0.42 1.25
CA VAL A 47 -25.91 -1.45 1.67
C VAL A 47 -26.12 -2.63 0.70
N ARG A 48 -25.23 -2.75 -0.30
CA ARG A 48 -25.27 -3.88 -1.22
C ARG A 48 -24.69 -5.11 -0.53
N THR A 49 -25.45 -6.19 -0.48
CA THR A 49 -25.02 -7.46 0.09
C THR A 49 -24.13 -8.23 -0.90
N PRO A 50 -23.13 -8.99 -0.43
CA PRO A 50 -22.31 -9.82 -1.30
C PRO A 50 -23.19 -10.84 -2.05
N GLY A 51 -22.98 -10.96 -3.35
CA GLY A 51 -23.72 -11.89 -4.20
C GLY A 51 -23.45 -13.36 -3.84
N PRO A 52 -24.29 -14.29 -4.31
CA PRO A 52 -24.17 -15.72 -3.97
C PRO A 52 -22.83 -16.33 -4.39
N TYR A 53 -22.20 -15.84 -5.46
CA TYR A 53 -20.89 -16.31 -5.91
C TYR A 53 -19.76 -15.86 -4.99
N ARG A 54 -19.83 -14.63 -4.49
CA ARG A 54 -18.88 -14.12 -3.50
C ARG A 54 -19.03 -14.86 -2.18
N LEU A 55 -20.27 -15.03 -1.70
CA LEU A 55 -20.60 -15.85 -0.52
C LEU A 55 -20.15 -17.32 -0.65
N ALA A 56 -20.25 -17.91 -1.85
CA ALA A 56 -19.70 -19.23 -2.09
C ALA A 56 -18.18 -19.22 -1.89
N LEU A 57 -17.45 -18.28 -2.51
CA LEU A 57 -16.00 -18.16 -2.35
C LEU A 57 -15.55 -17.89 -0.90
N HIS A 58 -16.35 -17.20 -0.09
CA HIS A 58 -16.07 -17.06 1.34
C HIS A 58 -15.92 -18.42 2.05
N GLY A 59 -16.66 -19.43 1.59
CA GLY A 59 -16.57 -20.79 2.09
C GLY A 59 -15.56 -21.68 1.36
N LEU A 60 -14.58 -21.11 0.63
CA LEU A 60 -13.56 -21.89 -0.08
C LEU A 60 -12.74 -22.74 0.90
N ARG A 61 -12.69 -24.05 0.66
CA ARG A 61 -11.94 -25.00 1.49
C ARG A 61 -10.88 -25.73 0.70
N ASP A 62 -9.84 -26.17 1.40
CA ASP A 62 -8.83 -27.03 0.79
C ASP A 62 -9.45 -28.38 0.39
N ALA A 63 -9.19 -28.79 -0.84
CA ALA A 63 -9.54 -30.12 -1.32
C ALA A 63 -8.63 -31.19 -0.70
N ASP A 64 -7.42 -30.81 -0.31
CA ASP A 64 -6.38 -31.73 0.17
C ASP A 64 -6.44 -31.96 1.70
N ASP A 65 -7.29 -31.22 2.42
CA ASP A 65 -7.53 -31.42 3.85
C ASP A 65 -8.44 -32.65 4.08
N ALA A 66 -7.81 -33.74 4.52
CA ALA A 66 -8.44 -35.02 4.77
C ALA A 66 -9.40 -34.99 5.98
N GLU A 67 -9.10 -34.20 7.03
CA GLU A 67 -9.95 -34.09 8.23
C GLU A 67 -11.22 -33.31 7.91
N ALA A 68 -11.10 -32.21 7.17
CA ALA A 68 -12.26 -31.48 6.66
C ALA A 68 -13.12 -32.33 5.69
N THR A 69 -12.49 -33.23 4.93
CA THR A 69 -13.18 -34.17 4.03
C THR A 69 -13.96 -35.24 4.80
N ALA A 70 -13.38 -35.79 5.87
CA ALA A 70 -14.01 -36.79 6.72
C ALA A 70 -15.18 -36.20 7.53
N ALA A 71 -14.97 -35.05 8.17
CA ALA A 71 -16.04 -34.32 8.86
C ALA A 71 -17.18 -33.90 7.90
N ALA A 72 -16.85 -33.61 6.64
CA ALA A 72 -17.85 -33.32 5.63
C ALA A 72 -18.71 -34.54 5.26
N ALA A 73 -18.16 -35.75 5.31
CA ALA A 73 -18.89 -36.98 4.99
C ALA A 73 -19.89 -37.38 6.10
N GLU A 74 -19.61 -37.03 7.36
CA GLU A 74 -20.43 -37.44 8.52
C GLU A 74 -21.69 -36.58 8.74
N ASP A 75 -21.67 -35.30 8.34
CA ASP A 75 -22.71 -34.32 8.69
C ASP A 75 -24.03 -34.41 7.89
N GLY A 76 -24.13 -35.25 6.86
CA GLY A 76 -25.37 -35.55 6.10
C GLY A 76 -26.10 -34.37 5.41
N ARG A 77 -25.69 -33.11 5.65
CA ARG A 77 -26.23 -31.91 4.99
C ARG A 77 -25.55 -31.77 3.63
N GLY A 78 -26.34 -31.95 2.57
CA GLY A 78 -25.88 -31.98 1.18
C GLY A 78 -25.02 -30.78 0.77
N ALA A 79 -24.20 -31.00 -0.25
CA ALA A 79 -23.19 -30.11 -0.83
C ALA A 79 -23.64 -28.68 -1.18
N LEU A 80 -24.93 -28.34 -1.07
CA LEU A 80 -25.51 -27.04 -1.42
C LEU A 80 -25.29 -25.94 -0.36
N GLY A 81 -24.83 -26.29 0.84
CA GLY A 81 -24.52 -25.34 1.92
C GLY A 81 -23.02 -25.20 2.24
N ARG A 82 -22.15 -25.86 1.48
CA ARG A 82 -20.69 -25.85 1.68
C ARG A 82 -20.04 -25.17 0.48
N GLY A 83 -19.16 -24.19 0.73
CA GLY A 83 -18.46 -23.47 -0.32
C GLY A 83 -17.61 -24.38 -1.21
N PRO A 84 -17.05 -23.85 -2.31
CA PRO A 84 -16.28 -24.61 -3.27
C PRO A 84 -15.03 -25.21 -2.62
N ARG A 85 -14.52 -26.29 -3.21
CA ARG A 85 -13.26 -26.92 -2.79
C ARG A 85 -12.24 -26.80 -3.89
N ALA A 86 -11.01 -26.41 -3.54
CA ALA A 86 -9.89 -26.36 -4.47
C ALA A 86 -8.62 -26.81 -3.75
N SER A 87 -7.71 -27.49 -4.46
CA SER A 87 -6.37 -27.78 -3.92
C SER A 87 -5.64 -26.46 -3.74
N PHE A 88 -5.35 -26.10 -2.48
CA PHE A 88 -4.63 -24.87 -2.16
C PHE A 88 -3.22 -24.83 -2.78
N PRO A 89 -2.44 -25.94 -2.80
CA PRO A 89 -1.19 -25.99 -3.55
C PRO A 89 -1.34 -25.69 -5.03
N ALA A 90 -2.33 -26.28 -5.71
CA ALA A 90 -2.55 -26.05 -7.14
C ALA A 90 -3.01 -24.61 -7.42
N LEU A 91 -3.91 -24.08 -6.58
CA LEU A 91 -4.38 -22.71 -6.67
C LEU A 91 -3.24 -21.71 -6.48
N PHE A 92 -2.42 -21.90 -5.44
CA PHE A 92 -1.25 -21.06 -5.17
C PHE A 92 -0.25 -21.09 -6.34
N ALA A 93 0.08 -22.28 -6.85
CA ALA A 93 0.97 -22.42 -7.99
C ALA A 93 0.42 -21.71 -9.25
N CYS A 94 -0.90 -21.71 -9.44
CA CYS A 94 -1.53 -20.99 -10.54
C CYS A 94 -1.45 -19.47 -10.36
N LEU A 95 -1.74 -18.97 -9.16
CA LEU A 95 -1.74 -17.52 -8.85
C LEU A 95 -0.31 -16.92 -8.86
N THR A 96 0.70 -17.74 -8.62
CA THR A 96 2.13 -17.32 -8.54
C THR A 96 2.96 -17.70 -9.77
N ARG A 97 2.32 -18.25 -10.81
CA ARG A 97 3.00 -18.79 -11.99
C ARG A 97 3.78 -17.73 -12.76
N GLU A 98 3.19 -16.56 -12.95
CA GLU A 98 3.78 -15.50 -13.76
C GLU A 98 4.77 -14.67 -12.93
N PRO A 99 5.94 -14.30 -13.48
CA PRO A 99 6.96 -13.56 -12.73
C PRO A 99 6.51 -12.15 -12.33
N VAL A 100 5.45 -11.65 -12.98
CA VAL A 100 4.75 -10.44 -12.61
C VAL A 100 3.25 -10.73 -12.66
N ALA A 101 2.55 -10.48 -11.57
CA ALA A 101 1.13 -10.77 -11.46
C ALA A 101 0.34 -9.96 -12.52
N PRO A 102 -0.49 -10.61 -13.36
CA PRO A 102 -1.42 -9.89 -14.20
C PRO A 102 -2.57 -9.33 -13.33
N PRO A 103 -3.21 -8.20 -13.73
CA PRO A 103 -4.21 -7.53 -12.91
C PRO A 103 -5.42 -8.40 -12.55
N GLU A 104 -5.85 -9.29 -13.45
CA GLU A 104 -6.95 -10.22 -13.21
C GLU A 104 -6.58 -11.26 -12.13
N THR A 105 -5.32 -11.69 -12.09
CA THR A 105 -4.81 -12.56 -11.02
C THR A 105 -4.71 -11.81 -9.69
N ALA A 106 -4.35 -10.53 -9.70
CA ALA A 106 -4.34 -9.72 -8.47
C ALA A 106 -5.77 -9.55 -7.90
N LEU A 107 -6.77 -9.29 -8.76
CA LEU A 107 -8.18 -9.23 -8.35
C LEU A 107 -8.70 -10.58 -7.82
N LEU A 108 -8.34 -11.68 -8.48
CA LEU A 108 -8.71 -13.02 -8.01
C LEU A 108 -8.05 -13.34 -6.66
N LEU A 109 -6.76 -13.01 -6.53
CA LEU A 109 -6.03 -13.17 -5.28
C LEU A 109 -6.67 -12.33 -4.16
N TYR A 110 -7.12 -11.11 -4.46
CA TYR A 110 -7.85 -10.26 -3.51
C TYR A 110 -9.11 -10.95 -3.01
N LEU A 111 -9.97 -11.45 -3.91
CA LEU A 111 -11.19 -12.16 -3.54
C LEU A 111 -10.88 -13.35 -2.63
N VAL A 112 -9.94 -14.21 -3.04
CA VAL A 112 -9.67 -15.44 -2.30
C VAL A 112 -9.01 -15.16 -0.94
N LEU A 113 -8.24 -14.09 -0.79
CA LEU A 113 -7.59 -13.74 0.48
C LEU A 113 -8.49 -12.99 1.46
N HIS A 114 -9.32 -12.08 0.95
CA HIS A 114 -10.24 -11.30 1.79
C HIS A 114 -11.42 -12.17 2.23
N ASP A 115 -11.99 -12.92 1.28
CA ASP A 115 -13.24 -13.65 1.51
C ASP A 115 -12.96 -15.09 1.96
N GLY A 116 -11.95 -15.77 1.38
CA GLY A 116 -11.60 -17.17 1.64
C GLY A 116 -10.55 -17.34 2.75
N GLY A 117 -10.92 -17.05 4.00
CA GLY A 117 -10.00 -16.97 5.15
C GLY A 117 -9.00 -18.14 5.29
N ASP A 118 -9.42 -19.38 4.96
CA ASP A 118 -8.57 -20.57 5.01
C ASP A 118 -7.38 -20.48 4.03
N PHE A 119 -7.59 -19.92 2.84
CA PHE A 119 -6.52 -19.77 1.84
C PHE A 119 -5.50 -18.69 2.24
N ARG A 120 -5.95 -17.63 2.92
CA ARG A 120 -5.03 -16.63 3.51
C ARG A 120 -4.16 -17.29 4.57
N GLY A 121 -4.74 -18.09 5.46
CA GLY A 121 -4.01 -18.88 6.46
C GLY A 121 -2.97 -19.81 5.81
N TYR A 122 -3.38 -20.52 4.75
CA TYR A 122 -2.47 -21.34 3.95
C TYR A 122 -1.30 -20.52 3.38
N CYS A 123 -1.57 -19.37 2.74
CA CYS A 123 -0.52 -18.51 2.18
C CYS A 123 0.46 -18.00 3.26
N LEU A 124 -0.04 -17.62 4.44
CA LEU A 124 0.79 -17.14 5.55
C LEU A 124 1.64 -18.24 6.19
N ALA A 125 1.17 -19.49 6.18
CA ALA A 125 1.89 -20.63 6.74
C ALA A 125 3.05 -21.14 5.85
N ARG A 126 3.15 -20.67 4.60
CA ARG A 126 4.19 -21.09 3.66
C ARG A 126 5.58 -20.58 4.04
N THR A 127 6.60 -21.34 3.66
CA THR A 127 8.01 -21.01 3.91
C THR A 127 8.71 -20.29 2.76
N ASP A 128 8.03 -20.08 1.64
CA ASP A 128 8.53 -19.45 0.41
C ASP A 128 7.74 -18.16 0.04
N PRO A 129 7.74 -17.13 0.90
CA PRO A 129 6.97 -15.90 0.68
C PRO A 129 7.36 -15.17 -0.61
N GLU A 130 8.56 -15.40 -1.15
CA GLU A 130 9.02 -14.87 -2.43
C GLU A 130 8.16 -15.31 -3.62
N ALA A 131 7.57 -16.52 -3.57
CA ALA A 131 6.74 -17.04 -4.65
C ALA A 131 5.52 -16.15 -4.90
N LEU A 132 4.95 -15.60 -3.84
CA LEU A 132 3.82 -14.67 -3.93
C LEU A 132 4.27 -13.21 -4.00
N LEU A 133 5.25 -12.82 -3.19
CA LEU A 133 5.64 -11.42 -3.06
C LEU A 133 6.35 -10.89 -4.31
N LEU A 134 7.21 -11.67 -4.97
CA LEU A 134 7.95 -11.19 -6.16
C LEU A 134 7.02 -10.82 -7.33
N PRO A 135 6.00 -11.64 -7.70
CA PRO A 135 5.02 -11.25 -8.70
C PRO A 135 4.26 -9.97 -8.38
N LEU A 136 3.86 -9.76 -7.11
CA LEU A 136 3.14 -8.57 -6.65
C LEU A 136 4.02 -7.31 -6.70
N LEU A 137 5.26 -7.40 -6.21
CA LEU A 137 6.22 -6.29 -6.29
C LEU A 137 6.56 -5.94 -7.74
N GLY A 138 6.70 -6.95 -8.60
CA GLY A 138 6.93 -6.74 -10.03
C GLY A 138 5.76 -6.03 -10.71
N ALA A 139 4.52 -6.31 -10.28
CA ALA A 139 3.32 -5.68 -10.81
C ALA A 139 3.26 -4.22 -10.34
N LEU A 140 3.45 -3.99 -9.04
CA LEU A 140 3.46 -2.63 -8.46
C LEU A 140 4.52 -1.75 -9.13
N GLN A 141 5.72 -2.29 -9.31
CA GLN A 141 6.85 -1.62 -9.97
C GLN A 141 6.57 -1.27 -11.44
N ARG A 142 5.75 -2.08 -12.14
CA ARG A 142 5.33 -1.82 -13.53
C ARG A 142 4.30 -0.71 -13.57
N GLU A 143 3.25 -0.81 -12.74
CA GLU A 143 2.15 0.14 -12.75
C GLU A 143 2.60 1.54 -12.28
N ASP A 144 3.55 1.61 -11.34
CA ASP A 144 4.09 2.89 -10.85
C ASP A 144 4.88 3.70 -11.89
N ALA A 145 5.30 3.09 -13.01
CA ALA A 145 6.13 3.73 -14.04
C ALA A 145 5.41 4.83 -14.84
N GLY A 146 4.21 5.26 -14.43
CA GLY A 146 3.54 6.49 -14.89
C GLY A 146 2.52 6.30 -16.02
N ARG A 147 2.36 5.07 -16.54
CA ARG A 147 1.30 4.69 -17.48
C ARG A 147 0.48 3.48 -16.99
N GLY A 148 0.62 3.14 -15.71
CA GLY A 148 -0.06 2.00 -15.12
C GLY A 148 -1.51 2.28 -14.79
N ASP A 149 -2.26 1.20 -14.64
CA ASP A 149 -3.63 1.23 -14.15
C ASP A 149 -3.65 1.55 -12.65
N ARG A 150 -4.32 2.64 -12.26
CA ARG A 150 -4.46 3.06 -10.86
C ARG A 150 -5.23 2.02 -10.04
N GLY A 151 -6.28 1.43 -10.62
CA GLY A 151 -7.03 0.35 -10.00
C GLY A 151 -6.14 -0.83 -9.64
N ALA A 152 -5.27 -1.24 -10.57
CA ALA A 152 -4.27 -2.28 -10.30
C ALA A 152 -3.32 -1.91 -9.14
N VAL A 153 -2.83 -0.67 -9.06
CA VAL A 153 -1.99 -0.22 -7.93
C VAL A 153 -2.74 -0.35 -6.60
N TYR A 154 -4.01 0.03 -6.55
CA TYR A 154 -4.82 -0.01 -5.33
C TYR A 154 -5.01 -1.46 -4.86
N VAL A 155 -5.38 -2.36 -5.78
CA VAL A 155 -5.52 -3.80 -5.48
C VAL A 155 -4.20 -4.38 -4.96
N LEU A 156 -3.08 -4.03 -5.58
CA LEU A 156 -1.75 -4.51 -5.17
C LEU A 156 -1.36 -4.01 -3.78
N LEU A 157 -1.60 -2.73 -3.45
CA LEU A 157 -1.33 -2.19 -2.13
C LEU A 157 -2.23 -2.81 -1.06
N THR A 158 -3.51 -3.02 -1.37
CA THR A 158 -4.46 -3.72 -0.50
C THR A 158 -4.00 -5.16 -0.20
N LEU A 159 -3.53 -5.89 -1.22
CA LEU A 159 -2.95 -7.22 -1.05
C LEU A 159 -1.71 -7.20 -0.15
N LEU A 160 -0.80 -6.25 -0.39
CA LEU A 160 0.41 -6.09 0.43
C LEU A 160 0.07 -5.71 1.87
N LEU A 161 -0.98 -4.91 2.08
CA LEU A 161 -1.49 -4.59 3.42
C LEU A 161 -2.07 -5.82 4.12
N ALA A 162 -2.89 -6.60 3.41
CA ALA A 162 -3.46 -7.84 3.93
C ALA A 162 -2.40 -8.85 4.39
N PHE A 163 -1.26 -8.96 3.69
CA PHE A 163 -0.15 -9.82 4.12
C PHE A 163 0.74 -9.20 5.19
N SER A 164 1.07 -7.92 5.08
CA SER A 164 1.96 -7.25 6.03
C SER A 164 1.37 -7.16 7.45
N SER A 165 0.04 -7.26 7.59
CA SER A 165 -0.62 -7.39 8.91
C SER A 165 -0.26 -8.68 9.67
N ASP A 166 0.40 -9.66 9.06
CA ASP A 166 0.96 -10.80 9.80
C ASP A 166 2.44 -10.56 10.16
N ALA A 167 2.71 -10.44 11.46
CA ALA A 167 4.05 -10.19 11.97
C ALA A 167 5.05 -11.33 11.67
N GLY A 168 4.57 -12.58 11.61
CA GLY A 168 5.39 -13.75 11.27
C GLY A 168 5.87 -13.70 9.83
N TRP A 169 4.96 -13.42 8.91
CA TRP A 169 5.22 -13.21 7.50
C TRP A 169 6.14 -12.01 7.27
N ALA A 170 5.87 -10.87 7.92
CA ALA A 170 6.70 -9.68 7.85
C ALA A 170 8.15 -9.96 8.29
N ALA A 171 8.33 -10.71 9.39
CA ALA A 171 9.65 -11.16 9.85
C ALA A 171 10.32 -12.16 8.90
N ALA A 172 9.56 -13.06 8.29
CA ALA A 172 10.08 -14.05 7.35
C ALA A 172 10.70 -13.41 6.11
N LEU A 173 10.17 -12.28 5.62
CA LEU A 173 10.71 -11.57 4.46
C LEU A 173 12.19 -11.19 4.59
N HIS A 174 12.64 -10.91 5.80
CA HIS A 174 14.03 -10.51 6.04
C HIS A 174 14.99 -11.70 6.22
N ARG A 175 14.45 -12.92 6.28
CA ARG A 175 15.22 -14.17 6.36
C ARG A 175 15.46 -14.80 4.98
N VAL A 176 14.62 -14.46 3.98
CA VAL A 176 14.77 -14.92 2.60
C VAL A 176 15.78 -14.05 1.87
N TRP A 177 16.87 -14.66 1.39
CA TRP A 177 17.91 -13.98 0.62
C TRP A 177 17.74 -14.22 -0.87
N LEU A 178 17.74 -13.13 -1.65
CA LEU A 178 17.65 -13.22 -3.09
C LEU A 178 19.03 -13.52 -3.68
N GLU A 179 19.20 -14.72 -4.22
CA GLU A 179 20.42 -15.15 -4.90
C GLU A 179 20.59 -14.50 -6.28
N ALA A 180 19.48 -14.14 -6.92
CA ALA A 180 19.46 -13.48 -8.21
C ALA A 180 18.56 -12.25 -8.20
N THR A 181 18.87 -11.28 -9.06
CA THR A 181 17.99 -10.13 -9.29
C THR A 181 16.74 -10.59 -10.05
N PRO A 182 15.52 -10.25 -9.61
CA PRO A 182 14.30 -10.62 -10.32
C PRO A 182 14.30 -10.10 -11.76
N PRO A 183 13.80 -10.87 -12.74
CA PRO A 183 13.93 -10.55 -14.17
C PRO A 183 13.19 -9.26 -14.57
N TRP A 184 12.14 -8.89 -13.84
CA TRP A 184 11.38 -7.65 -14.06
C TRP A 184 12.09 -6.40 -13.53
N LEU A 185 13.09 -6.55 -12.66
CA LEU A 185 13.81 -5.41 -12.08
C LEU A 185 14.87 -4.91 -13.06
N LYS A 186 14.49 -3.99 -13.94
CA LYS A 186 15.40 -3.34 -14.90
C LYS A 186 16.47 -2.51 -14.18
N GLY A 187 17.74 -2.69 -14.52
CA GLY A 187 18.85 -1.89 -13.99
C GLY A 187 20.13 -2.68 -13.81
N ARG A 188 21.09 -2.12 -13.04
CA ARG A 188 22.29 -2.85 -12.63
C ARG A 188 21.90 -4.04 -11.75
N ALA A 189 22.57 -5.17 -11.94
CA ALA A 189 22.45 -6.32 -11.05
C ALA A 189 22.60 -5.84 -9.60
N ARG A 190 21.61 -6.13 -8.77
CA ARG A 190 21.68 -5.77 -7.36
C ARG A 190 22.56 -6.79 -6.65
N ALA A 191 23.30 -6.31 -5.65
CA ALA A 191 23.99 -7.20 -4.72
C ALA A 191 22.95 -8.11 -4.02
N LYS A 192 23.43 -9.25 -3.50
CA LYS A 192 22.62 -10.12 -2.64
C LYS A 192 21.97 -9.28 -1.53
N GLN A 193 20.66 -9.37 -1.41
CA GLN A 193 19.88 -8.62 -0.44
C GLN A 193 18.72 -9.48 0.07
N PRO A 194 18.23 -9.22 1.28
CA PRO A 194 17.01 -9.86 1.77
C PRO A 194 15.80 -9.40 0.95
N LEU A 195 14.84 -10.30 0.75
CA LEU A 195 13.56 -10.04 0.06
C LEU A 195 12.86 -8.82 0.67
N GLY A 196 12.84 -8.70 2.00
CA GLY A 196 12.28 -7.55 2.69
C GLY A 196 12.92 -6.22 2.29
N SER A 197 14.23 -6.16 2.05
CA SER A 197 14.86 -4.91 1.58
C SER A 197 14.47 -4.57 0.13
N LEU A 198 14.21 -5.57 -0.72
CA LEU A 198 13.67 -5.32 -2.06
C LEU A 198 12.23 -4.81 -1.98
N ALA A 199 11.39 -5.45 -1.14
CA ALA A 199 10.01 -5.03 -0.90
C ALA A 199 9.95 -3.57 -0.45
N LEU A 200 10.74 -3.20 0.55
CA LEU A 200 10.86 -1.82 1.01
C LEU A 200 11.35 -0.88 -0.09
N SER A 201 12.29 -1.30 -0.95
CA SER A 201 12.77 -0.46 -2.06
C SER A 201 11.68 -0.13 -3.08
N VAL A 202 10.79 -1.11 -3.36
CA VAL A 202 9.66 -0.93 -4.28
C VAL A 202 8.59 -0.07 -3.60
N LEU A 203 8.17 -0.42 -2.39
CA LEU A 203 7.19 0.34 -1.61
C LEU A 203 7.59 1.80 -1.38
N LEU A 204 8.85 2.06 -1.04
CA LEU A 204 9.34 3.43 -0.87
C LEU A 204 9.35 4.20 -2.19
N ARG A 205 9.57 3.53 -3.33
CA ARG A 205 9.43 4.18 -4.65
C ARG A 205 7.98 4.56 -4.91
N SER A 206 7.05 3.65 -4.63
CA SER A 206 5.60 3.89 -4.72
C SER A 206 5.18 5.05 -3.81
N ALA A 207 5.64 5.08 -2.56
CA ALA A 207 5.37 6.15 -1.60
C ALA A 207 5.90 7.51 -2.08
N HIS A 208 7.11 7.56 -2.65
CA HIS A 208 7.64 8.80 -3.22
C HIS A 208 6.78 9.30 -4.37
N ALA A 209 6.41 8.39 -5.28
CA ALA A 209 5.62 8.72 -6.44
C ALA A 209 4.18 9.13 -6.07
N SER A 210 3.60 8.53 -5.02
CA SER A 210 2.28 8.90 -4.51
C SER A 210 2.29 10.25 -3.78
N VAL A 211 3.36 10.59 -3.06
CA VAL A 211 3.48 11.92 -2.41
C VAL A 211 3.74 13.03 -3.42
N ALA A 212 4.44 12.73 -4.52
CA ALA A 212 4.71 13.69 -5.60
C ALA A 212 3.48 13.95 -6.50
N ARG A 213 2.58 12.99 -6.62
CA ARG A 213 1.30 13.10 -7.35
C ARG A 213 0.24 13.63 -6.37
N HIS A 214 -0.11 14.90 -6.47
CA HIS A 214 -1.04 15.55 -5.55
C HIS A 214 -2.41 14.85 -5.54
N GLY A 215 -3.07 14.77 -4.38
CA GLY A 215 -4.49 14.43 -4.26
C GLY A 215 -4.87 12.97 -3.99
N ASP A 216 -3.90 12.06 -3.87
CA ASP A 216 -4.19 10.63 -3.64
C ASP A 216 -3.85 10.21 -2.20
N ALA A 217 -4.77 10.47 -1.28
CA ALA A 217 -4.63 10.10 0.12
C ALA A 217 -4.64 8.57 0.30
N PHE A 218 -5.47 7.86 -0.48
CA PHE A 218 -5.62 6.41 -0.40
C PHE A 218 -4.29 5.67 -0.67
N LEU A 219 -3.58 6.02 -1.75
CA LEU A 219 -2.26 5.43 -2.05
C LEU A 219 -1.26 5.72 -0.93
N GLN A 220 -1.27 6.93 -0.41
CA GLN A 220 -0.35 7.37 0.65
C GLN A 220 -0.61 6.59 1.94
N THR A 221 -1.86 6.50 2.37
CA THR A 221 -2.28 5.75 3.57
C THR A 221 -1.94 4.28 3.45
N ASN A 222 -2.32 3.60 2.36
CA ASN A 222 -2.03 2.18 2.20
C ASN A 222 -0.53 1.89 2.11
N THR A 223 0.23 2.69 1.35
CA THR A 223 1.68 2.46 1.22
C THR A 223 2.40 2.67 2.56
N LEU A 224 2.04 3.72 3.31
CA LEU A 224 2.63 3.98 4.62
C LEU A 224 2.18 2.95 5.68
N ALA A 225 0.96 2.45 5.61
CA ALA A 225 0.47 1.38 6.48
C ALA A 225 1.26 0.08 6.28
N VAL A 226 1.50 -0.32 5.02
CA VAL A 226 2.37 -1.48 4.71
C VAL A 226 3.78 -1.24 5.23
N LEU A 227 4.34 -0.04 5.04
CA LEU A 227 5.67 0.29 5.55
C LEU A 227 5.76 0.23 7.08
N ALA A 228 4.73 0.73 7.78
CA ALA A 228 4.65 0.70 9.23
C ALA A 228 4.58 -0.73 9.78
N ASN A 229 3.78 -1.60 9.14
CA ASN A 229 3.69 -3.02 9.50
C ASN A 229 5.04 -3.75 9.33
N LEU A 230 5.78 -3.44 8.27
CA LEU A 230 7.07 -4.10 8.00
C LEU A 230 8.21 -3.54 8.87
N ALA A 231 8.16 -2.26 9.24
CA ALA A 231 9.25 -1.53 9.90
C ALA A 231 9.84 -2.22 11.15
N PRO A 232 9.04 -2.74 12.11
CA PRO A 232 9.54 -3.47 13.28
C PRO A 232 10.43 -4.69 12.95
N HIS A 233 10.25 -5.26 11.77
CA HIS A 233 10.87 -6.52 11.36
C HIS A 233 12.07 -6.34 10.43
N VAL A 234 12.37 -5.10 10.03
CA VAL A 234 13.39 -4.81 9.03
C VAL A 234 14.76 -5.20 9.53
N THR A 235 15.43 -6.08 8.79
CA THR A 235 16.86 -6.34 8.95
C THR A 235 17.56 -6.37 7.59
N GLY A 236 18.84 -5.99 7.55
CA GLY A 236 19.64 -6.03 6.33
C GLY A 236 19.20 -5.03 5.26
N LEU A 237 18.69 -3.85 5.66
CA LEU A 237 18.28 -2.80 4.73
C LEU A 237 19.47 -2.35 3.85
N THR A 238 19.27 -2.31 2.53
CA THR A 238 20.28 -1.81 1.58
C THR A 238 20.45 -0.30 1.69
N SER A 239 21.62 0.23 1.29
CA SER A 239 21.87 1.68 1.24
C SER A 239 20.87 2.41 0.35
N GLU A 240 20.43 1.79 -0.75
CA GLU A 240 19.41 2.35 -1.64
C GLU A 240 18.07 2.54 -0.93
N ALA A 241 17.60 1.51 -0.22
CA ALA A 241 16.34 1.54 0.51
C ALA A 241 16.41 2.51 1.70
N ALA A 242 17.51 2.50 2.45
CA ALA A 242 17.76 3.44 3.54
C ALA A 242 17.72 4.90 3.07
N GLN A 243 18.40 5.22 1.96
CA GLN A 243 18.37 6.56 1.37
C GLN A 243 16.98 6.96 0.91
N ARG A 244 16.20 6.03 0.33
CA ARG A 244 14.80 6.29 -0.06
C ARG A 244 13.90 6.57 1.15
N LEU A 245 14.06 5.84 2.25
CA LEU A 245 13.31 6.08 3.48
C LEU A 245 13.59 7.50 4.01
N VAL A 246 14.86 7.88 4.15
CA VAL A 246 15.25 9.23 4.60
C VAL A 246 14.78 10.31 3.62
N SER A 247 14.79 10.01 2.32
CA SER A 247 14.30 10.94 1.30
C SER A 247 12.77 11.10 1.32
N LEU A 248 12.02 10.05 1.70
CA LEU A 248 10.57 10.10 1.91
C LEU A 248 10.25 11.00 3.10
N LEU A 249 10.93 10.78 4.23
CA LEU A 249 10.83 11.64 5.42
C LEU A 249 11.07 13.10 5.05
N ALA A 250 12.08 13.35 4.21
CA ALA A 250 12.39 14.69 3.76
C ALA A 250 11.27 15.32 2.92
N LEU A 251 10.65 14.53 2.05
CA LEU A 251 9.56 14.96 1.20
C LEU A 251 8.31 15.29 2.02
N LEU A 252 7.94 14.40 2.95
CA LEU A 252 6.81 14.58 3.85
C LEU A 252 7.01 15.78 4.78
N ALA A 253 8.20 15.94 5.37
CA ALA A 253 8.53 17.08 6.23
C ALA A 253 8.46 18.43 5.49
N ARG A 254 8.84 18.47 4.20
CA ARG A 254 8.69 19.67 3.38
C ARG A 254 7.22 19.92 3.02
N ARG A 255 6.47 18.87 2.69
CA ARG A 255 5.05 18.98 2.32
C ARG A 255 4.21 19.48 3.50
N TRP A 256 4.37 18.85 4.66
CA TRP A 256 3.70 19.27 5.89
C TRP A 256 4.00 20.72 6.25
N ARG A 257 5.27 21.14 6.26
CA ARG A 257 5.64 22.54 6.57
C ARG A 257 5.01 23.56 5.61
N ARG A 258 4.91 23.23 4.32
CA ARG A 258 4.23 24.10 3.35
C ARG A 258 2.74 24.22 3.67
N LEU A 259 2.04 23.09 3.79
CA LEU A 259 0.61 23.07 4.05
C LEU A 259 0.25 23.69 5.41
N ALA A 260 1.07 23.49 6.44
CA ALA A 260 0.88 24.12 7.74
C ALA A 260 1.05 25.65 7.68
N ALA A 261 2.01 26.15 6.89
CA ALA A 261 2.20 27.59 6.69
C ALA A 261 1.04 28.20 5.89
N ASP A 262 0.58 27.51 4.84
CA ASP A 262 -0.55 27.93 4.01
C ASP A 262 -1.84 28.00 4.84
N ALA A 263 -2.11 26.96 5.67
CA ALA A 263 -3.25 26.92 6.57
C ALA A 263 -3.21 28.06 7.60
N ALA A 264 -2.06 28.29 8.26
CA ALA A 264 -1.91 29.38 9.22
C ALA A 264 -2.07 30.77 8.58
N GLY A 265 -1.59 30.94 7.35
CA GLY A 265 -1.78 32.16 6.56
C GLY A 265 -3.25 32.44 6.28
N LEU A 266 -4.00 31.42 5.83
CA LEU A 266 -5.44 31.52 5.58
C LEU A 266 -6.24 31.83 6.85
N THR A 267 -5.92 31.19 7.98
CA THR A 267 -6.56 31.49 9.28
C THR A 267 -6.33 32.94 9.70
N THR A 268 -5.11 33.47 9.51
CA THR A 268 -4.78 34.87 9.84
C THR A 268 -5.52 35.85 8.94
N MET A 269 -5.65 35.54 7.64
CA MET A 269 -6.43 36.36 6.70
C MET A 269 -7.92 36.36 7.02
N ALA A 270 -8.49 35.20 7.37
CA ALA A 270 -9.90 35.09 7.79
C ALA A 270 -10.18 35.90 9.06
N ALA A 271 -9.28 35.85 10.05
CA ALA A 271 -9.39 36.63 11.28
C ALA A 271 -9.30 38.15 11.06
N ALA A 272 -8.53 38.60 10.05
CA ALA A 272 -8.45 40.02 9.69
C ALA A 272 -9.72 40.56 9.02
N VAL A 273 -10.43 39.71 8.24
CA VAL A 273 -11.69 40.07 7.57
C VAL A 273 -12.87 40.09 8.54
N GLY A 274 -12.85 39.25 9.59
CA GLY A 274 -13.91 39.20 10.62
C GLY A 274 -13.91 40.35 11.64
N ASN A 275 -13.06 41.38 11.49
CA ASN A 275 -12.96 42.48 12.45
C ASN A 275 -13.99 43.59 12.11
N PRO A 276 -14.97 43.92 12.98
CA PRO A 276 -16.14 44.74 12.61
C PRO A 276 -15.90 46.25 12.44
N ALA A 277 -14.65 46.72 12.39
CA ALA A 277 -14.34 48.16 12.43
C ALA A 277 -14.60 48.91 11.11
N THR A 278 -15.02 48.24 10.02
CA THR A 278 -15.22 48.87 8.70
C THR A 278 -16.54 48.50 7.99
N ALA A 279 -17.54 47.95 8.69
CA ALA A 279 -18.80 47.56 8.06
C ALA A 279 -19.78 48.74 7.93
N ALA A 280 -19.80 49.38 6.76
CA ALA A 280 -20.94 50.15 6.27
C ALA A 280 -21.39 49.56 4.92
N ASP A 281 -22.69 49.28 4.83
CA ASP A 281 -23.49 48.82 3.68
C ASP A 281 -23.48 47.34 3.25
N GLY A 282 -24.52 46.64 3.73
CA GLY A 282 -25.42 45.74 2.98
C GLY A 282 -24.89 44.81 1.88
N THR A 283 -24.51 43.59 2.29
CA THR A 283 -24.56 42.29 1.55
C THR A 283 -23.81 42.20 0.20
N PRO A 284 -22.68 41.45 0.14
CA PRO A 284 -22.68 39.99 0.07
C PRO A 284 -21.58 39.31 0.93
N GLU A 285 -21.41 39.75 2.19
CA GLU A 285 -20.34 39.29 3.09
C GLU A 285 -20.54 37.88 3.68
N ALA A 286 -21.79 37.43 3.89
CA ALA A 286 -22.04 36.12 4.52
C ALA A 286 -21.53 34.94 3.66
N THR A 287 -21.67 35.03 2.34
CA THR A 287 -21.22 33.99 1.41
C THR A 287 -19.70 34.00 1.24
N SER A 288 -19.05 35.17 1.25
CA SER A 288 -17.58 35.26 1.14
C SER A 288 -16.88 34.83 2.44
N LEU A 289 -17.47 35.11 3.60
CA LEU A 289 -17.01 34.60 4.89
C LEU A 289 -17.16 33.08 4.98
N ALA A 290 -18.31 32.51 4.60
CA ALA A 290 -18.53 31.07 4.61
C ALA A 290 -17.57 30.31 3.66
N VAL A 291 -17.26 30.88 2.49
CA VAL A 291 -16.26 30.31 1.55
C VAL A 291 -14.84 30.42 2.12
N SER A 292 -14.51 31.53 2.79
CA SER A 292 -13.19 31.72 3.44
C SER A 292 -12.99 30.78 4.62
N GLU A 293 -14.02 30.55 5.43
CA GLU A 293 -13.99 29.57 6.52
C GLU A 293 -13.86 28.14 5.98
N SER A 294 -14.65 27.76 4.98
CA SER A 294 -14.60 26.43 4.36
C SER A 294 -13.23 26.14 3.72
N THR A 295 -12.63 27.12 3.04
CA THR A 295 -11.29 26.97 2.47
C THR A 295 -10.19 26.89 3.53
N SER A 296 -10.32 27.64 4.63
CA SER A 296 -9.38 27.54 5.76
C SER A 296 -9.46 26.18 6.46
N ALA A 297 -10.67 25.60 6.59
CA ALA A 297 -10.88 24.28 7.16
C ALA A 297 -10.26 23.18 6.30
N ALA A 298 -10.51 23.19 4.98
CA ALA A 298 -9.91 22.23 4.05
C ALA A 298 -8.37 22.30 4.00
N ALA A 299 -7.80 23.50 4.14
CA ALA A 299 -6.35 23.69 4.25
C ALA A 299 -5.81 23.11 5.56
N ALA A 300 -6.51 23.31 6.68
CA ALA A 300 -6.15 22.74 7.97
C ALA A 300 -6.21 21.21 7.97
N GLU A 301 -7.25 20.62 7.37
CA GLU A 301 -7.37 19.16 7.19
C GLU A 301 -6.23 18.59 6.32
N SER A 302 -5.91 19.26 5.21
CA SER A 302 -4.79 18.88 4.35
C SER A 302 -3.45 18.93 5.08
N ALA A 303 -3.25 19.95 5.94
CA ALA A 303 -2.06 20.07 6.76
C ALA A 303 -2.00 18.96 7.83
N GLN A 304 -3.12 18.62 8.45
CA GLN A 304 -3.23 17.54 9.44
C GLN A 304 -2.96 16.17 8.81
N LEU A 305 -3.55 15.88 7.64
CA LEU A 305 -3.29 14.64 6.91
C LEU A 305 -1.79 14.50 6.55
N ALA A 306 -1.16 15.59 6.11
CA ALA A 306 0.29 15.60 5.83
C ALA A 306 1.14 15.41 7.09
N HIS A 307 0.67 15.89 8.26
CA HIS A 307 1.28 15.63 9.56
C HIS A 307 1.22 14.15 9.92
N ASP A 308 0.04 13.52 9.78
CA ASP A 308 -0.15 12.11 10.11
C ASP A 308 0.72 11.19 9.23
N PHE A 309 0.86 11.52 7.94
CA PHE A 309 1.79 10.82 7.04
C PHE A 309 3.26 10.98 7.46
N LEU A 310 3.67 12.20 7.84
CA LEU A 310 5.02 12.43 8.36
C LEU A 310 5.26 11.64 9.65
N ARG A 311 4.29 11.64 10.57
CA ARG A 311 4.34 10.87 11.81
C ARG A 311 4.50 9.38 11.54
N MET A 312 3.66 8.80 10.69
CA MET A 312 3.71 7.37 10.35
C MET A 312 5.07 6.98 9.76
N ALA A 313 5.64 7.80 8.88
CA ALA A 313 6.96 7.56 8.32
C ALA A 313 8.09 7.69 9.36
N LEU A 314 7.99 8.66 10.29
CA LEU A 314 8.95 8.83 11.38
C LEU A 314 8.89 7.67 12.37
N GLU A 315 7.70 7.22 12.75
CA GLU A 315 7.49 6.02 13.58
C GLU A 315 8.05 4.78 12.90
N SER A 316 7.83 4.62 11.58
CA SER A 316 8.43 3.53 10.81
C SER A 316 9.96 3.55 10.88
N ALA A 317 10.59 4.71 10.65
CA ALA A 317 12.05 4.81 10.77
C ALA A 317 12.55 4.57 12.20
N SER A 318 11.83 5.09 13.19
CA SER A 318 12.10 4.87 14.61
C SER A 318 12.01 3.40 15.00
N ALA A 319 10.98 2.68 14.54
CA ALA A 319 10.78 1.26 14.81
C ALA A 319 11.92 0.39 14.26
N VAL A 320 12.45 0.70 13.06
CA VAL A 320 13.63 0.01 12.52
C VAL A 320 14.85 0.19 13.42
N LEU A 321 15.06 1.41 13.96
CA LEU A 321 16.15 1.71 14.87
C LEU A 321 15.96 1.07 16.24
N GLU A 322 14.75 1.14 16.80
CA GLU A 322 14.40 0.57 18.10
C GLU A 322 14.62 -0.94 18.12
N ARG A 323 14.15 -1.65 17.09
CA ARG A 323 14.11 -3.11 17.09
C ARG A 323 15.33 -3.78 16.49
N ALA A 324 16.01 -3.12 15.55
CA ALA A 324 17.02 -3.78 14.72
C ALA A 324 18.15 -2.87 14.24
N LEU A 325 18.52 -1.79 14.97
CA LEU A 325 19.63 -0.92 14.57
C LEU A 325 20.93 -1.68 14.22
N PRO A 326 21.40 -2.67 15.02
CA PRO A 326 22.63 -3.39 14.69
C PRO A 326 22.61 -4.09 13.33
N ALA A 327 21.42 -4.48 12.86
CA ALA A 327 21.21 -5.13 11.58
C ALA A 327 20.94 -4.15 10.42
N ASN A 328 20.83 -2.84 10.70
CA ASN A 328 20.50 -1.80 9.71
C ASN A 328 21.50 -0.61 9.73
N PRO A 329 22.82 -0.85 9.61
CA PRO A 329 23.83 0.21 9.61
C PRO A 329 23.66 1.19 8.43
N ALA A 330 23.06 0.73 7.33
CA ALA A 330 22.76 1.58 6.17
C ALA A 330 21.77 2.71 6.50
N LEU A 331 20.81 2.46 7.40
CA LEU A 331 19.86 3.48 7.86
C LEU A 331 20.58 4.54 8.71
N VAL A 332 21.43 4.11 9.64
CA VAL A 332 22.24 5.01 10.47
C VAL A 332 23.10 5.92 9.57
N TYR A 333 23.78 5.34 8.58
CA TYR A 333 24.57 6.11 7.61
C TYR A 333 23.74 7.14 6.85
N ALA A 334 22.55 6.77 6.38
CA ALA A 334 21.66 7.66 5.64
C ALA A 334 21.12 8.82 6.52
N LEU A 335 20.84 8.55 7.80
CA LEU A 335 20.39 9.56 8.77
C LEU A 335 21.49 10.57 9.09
N LEU A 336 22.73 10.11 9.29
CA LEU A 336 23.88 10.99 9.55
C LEU A 336 24.11 11.99 8.40
N HIS A 337 23.93 11.56 7.15
CA HIS A 337 24.06 12.43 5.97
C HIS A 337 22.96 13.48 5.83
N ARG A 338 21.85 13.33 6.57
CA ARG A 338 20.66 14.18 6.46
C ARG A 338 20.19 14.67 7.83
N GLY A 339 21.10 14.84 8.78
CA GLY A 339 20.78 15.22 10.15
C GLY A 339 20.00 16.53 10.26
N GLU A 340 20.36 17.54 9.46
CA GLU A 340 19.70 18.86 9.38
C GLU A 340 18.18 18.77 9.11
N LEU A 341 17.73 17.68 8.50
CA LEU A 341 16.31 17.44 8.25
C LEU A 341 15.48 17.48 9.53
N PHE A 342 16.02 16.87 10.59
CA PHE A 342 15.32 16.59 11.83
C PHE A 342 15.40 17.76 12.80
N GLU A 343 16.37 18.65 12.64
CA GLU A 343 16.49 19.88 13.43
C GLU A 343 15.37 20.87 13.13
N GLY A 344 14.89 20.89 11.88
CA GLY A 344 13.79 21.77 11.45
C GLY A 344 12.37 21.28 11.80
N LEU A 345 12.23 20.19 12.56
CA LEU A 345 10.95 19.66 13.02
C LEU A 345 10.65 20.09 14.46
N PRO A 346 9.39 20.42 14.81
CA PRO A 346 9.05 20.82 16.17
C PRO A 346 9.21 19.64 17.13
N ARG A 347 9.99 19.85 18.19
CA ARG A 347 10.26 18.83 19.22
C ARG A 347 9.13 18.68 20.23
N ASP A 348 8.34 19.74 20.39
CA ASP A 348 7.20 19.78 21.33
C ASP A 348 5.91 19.21 20.72
N ASP A 349 5.94 18.86 19.43
CA ASP A 349 4.81 18.21 18.77
C ASP A 349 4.57 16.81 19.39
N PRO A 350 3.39 16.54 19.98
CA PRO A 350 3.15 15.30 20.71
C PRO A 350 3.21 14.05 19.81
N GLY A 351 2.85 14.18 18.53
CA GLY A 351 2.87 13.08 17.58
C GLY A 351 4.28 12.77 17.07
N LEU A 352 5.16 13.78 17.02
CA LEU A 352 6.53 13.62 16.50
C LEU A 352 7.58 13.41 17.60
N ARG A 353 7.28 13.80 18.84
CA ARG A 353 8.25 13.86 19.95
C ARG A 353 9.07 12.58 20.14
N VAL A 354 8.40 11.43 20.25
CA VAL A 354 9.03 10.12 20.51
C VAL A 354 9.90 9.66 19.33
N PRO A 355 9.36 9.51 18.10
CA PRO A 355 10.16 9.04 16.98
C PRO A 355 11.29 10.02 16.62
N LEU A 356 11.06 11.33 16.75
CA LEU A 356 12.10 12.34 16.54
C LEU A 356 13.22 12.25 17.58
N ALA A 357 12.88 12.08 18.86
CA ALA A 357 13.87 11.92 19.93
C ALA A 357 14.76 10.68 19.70
N ASN A 358 14.16 9.56 19.28
CA ASN A 358 14.89 8.34 18.95
C ASN A 358 15.88 8.56 17.79
N ILE A 359 15.42 9.15 16.69
CA ILE A 359 16.27 9.42 15.52
C ILE A 359 17.42 10.36 15.89
N LEU A 360 17.14 11.46 16.62
CA LEU A 360 18.17 12.41 17.05
C LEU A 360 19.17 11.76 18.03
N ALA A 361 18.72 10.90 18.94
CA ALA A 361 19.61 10.17 19.85
C ALA A 361 20.57 9.23 19.11
N VAL A 362 20.10 8.57 18.04
CA VAL A 362 20.96 7.75 17.17
C VAL A 362 21.95 8.64 16.42
N ILE A 363 21.51 9.74 15.82
CA ILE A 363 22.38 10.67 15.09
C ILE A 363 23.49 11.19 16.01
N ASP A 364 23.15 11.69 17.20
CA ASP A 364 24.11 12.22 18.18
C ASP A 364 25.10 11.15 18.65
N HIS A 365 24.62 9.95 18.98
CA HIS A 365 25.49 8.85 19.40
C HIS A 365 26.52 8.49 18.32
N PHE A 366 26.07 8.28 17.08
CA PHE A 366 26.96 7.85 16.01
C PHE A 366 27.85 8.98 15.50
N THR A 367 27.41 10.25 15.60
CA THR A 367 28.28 11.40 15.34
C THR A 367 29.46 11.42 16.31
N ARG A 368 29.20 11.24 17.61
CA ARG A 368 30.27 11.16 18.63
C ARG A 368 31.11 9.88 18.51
N ALA A 369 30.51 8.76 18.09
CA ALA A 369 31.24 7.52 17.87
C ALA A 369 32.23 7.64 16.71
N LEU A 370 31.79 8.22 15.59
CA LEU A 370 32.64 8.49 14.43
C LEU A 370 33.75 9.51 14.74
N ALA A 371 33.45 10.57 15.49
CA ALA A 371 34.49 11.51 15.93
C ALA A 371 35.59 10.83 16.78
N ARG A 372 35.23 9.83 17.60
CA ARG A 372 36.19 9.05 18.40
C ARG A 372 36.99 8.05 17.56
N SER A 373 36.35 7.37 16.60
CA SER A 373 36.98 6.30 15.83
C SER A 373 37.78 6.80 14.64
N LEU A 374 37.36 7.91 14.01
CA LEU A 374 37.93 8.45 12.78
C LEU A 374 38.61 9.82 12.96
N GLY A 375 38.48 10.45 14.13
CA GLY A 375 39.02 11.79 14.42
C GLY A 375 38.30 12.92 13.67
N GLU A 376 38.86 14.14 13.71
CA GLU A 376 38.28 15.35 13.09
C GLU A 376 38.23 15.29 11.54
N GLY A 377 38.82 14.26 10.91
CA GLY A 377 38.86 14.06 9.46
C GLY A 377 37.74 13.19 8.88
N ALA A 378 36.74 12.80 9.68
CA ALA A 378 35.70 11.86 9.26
C ALA A 378 34.92 12.28 8.00
N ALA A 379 34.76 13.59 7.77
CA ALA A 379 34.08 14.15 6.61
C ALA A 379 34.87 14.01 5.29
N ALA A 380 36.18 13.77 5.36
CA ALA A 380 37.06 13.62 4.19
C ALA A 380 37.31 12.13 3.82
N LEU A 381 36.76 11.19 4.59
CA LEU A 381 36.93 9.76 4.36
C LEU A 381 35.97 9.23 3.29
N ASP A 382 36.34 8.13 2.66
CA ASP A 382 35.48 7.45 1.71
C ASP A 382 34.26 6.83 2.41
N ALA A 383 33.14 6.74 1.68
CA ALA A 383 31.89 6.18 2.20
C ALA A 383 32.05 4.74 2.74
N GLY A 384 33.01 3.97 2.22
CA GLY A 384 33.33 2.62 2.67
C GLY A 384 33.88 2.58 4.09
N THR A 385 34.86 3.44 4.40
CA THR A 385 35.44 3.54 5.75
C THR A 385 34.41 3.99 6.78
N VAL A 386 33.60 5.00 6.46
CA VAL A 386 32.53 5.46 7.36
C VAL A 386 31.51 4.36 7.61
N MET A 387 31.07 3.65 6.57
CA MET A 387 30.15 2.51 6.72
C MET A 387 30.75 1.38 7.57
N ALA A 388 32.05 1.09 7.43
CA ALA A 388 32.74 0.08 8.23
C ALA A 388 32.79 0.47 9.71
N ALA A 389 33.08 1.74 10.02
CA ALA A 389 33.05 2.26 11.39
C ALA A 389 31.64 2.17 11.99
N ILE A 390 30.60 2.60 11.26
CA ILE A 390 29.20 2.47 11.70
C ILE A 390 28.85 1.01 11.98
N ARG A 391 29.23 0.07 11.09
CA ARG A 391 28.99 -1.36 11.30
C ARG A 391 29.68 -1.90 12.55
N HIS A 392 30.88 -1.42 12.86
CA HIS A 392 31.60 -1.80 14.06
C HIS A 392 30.88 -1.29 15.31
N ASP A 393 30.59 0.02 15.36
CA ASP A 393 29.94 0.66 16.51
C ASP A 393 28.51 0.17 16.73
N SER A 394 27.80 -0.19 15.66
CA SER A 394 26.46 -0.77 15.71
C SER A 394 26.39 -2.08 16.50
N ARG A 395 27.49 -2.83 16.61
CA ARG A 395 27.53 -4.08 17.40
C ARG A 395 27.55 -3.83 18.91
N ALA A 396 28.07 -2.68 19.33
CA ALA A 396 28.12 -2.28 20.73
C ALA A 396 26.87 -1.50 21.17
N TRP A 397 25.95 -1.23 20.24
CA TRP A 397 24.71 -0.52 20.52
C TRP A 397 23.84 -1.27 21.52
N ARG A 398 23.37 -0.55 22.55
CA ARG A 398 22.37 -1.02 23.51
C ARG A 398 21.14 -0.13 23.35
N GLY A 399 20.00 -0.75 23.05
CA GLY A 399 18.74 -0.07 22.72
C GLY A 399 18.14 0.76 23.86
N ASP A 400 18.69 0.65 25.08
CA ASP A 400 18.22 1.29 26.32
C ASP A 400 18.06 2.82 26.25
N ARG A 401 18.64 3.46 25.22
CA ARG A 401 18.55 4.91 25.00
C ARG A 401 17.32 5.34 24.19
N LEU A 402 16.63 4.39 23.56
CA LEU A 402 15.46 4.66 22.72
C LEU A 402 14.19 4.52 23.53
N GLN A 403 13.28 5.46 23.32
CA GLN A 403 11.92 5.42 23.86
C GLN A 403 11.10 4.46 23.02
N ARG A 404 10.17 3.74 23.65
CA ARG A 404 9.24 2.88 22.93
C ARG A 404 8.30 3.74 22.09
N GLY A 405 8.33 3.54 20.76
CA GLY A 405 7.45 4.22 19.82
C GLY A 405 5.99 3.78 19.93
N ALA A 406 5.14 4.35 19.06
CA ALA A 406 3.80 3.82 18.87
C ALA A 406 3.87 2.43 18.22
N ASP A 407 3.12 1.46 18.73
CA ASP A 407 3.03 0.12 18.13
C ASP A 407 2.02 0.17 16.97
N LEU A 408 2.44 0.80 15.87
CA LEU A 408 1.59 0.99 14.69
C LEU A 408 1.35 -0.35 14.02
N HIS A 409 0.07 -0.72 13.91
CA HIS A 409 -0.36 -1.93 13.25
C HIS A 409 -1.63 -1.66 12.44
N PHE A 410 -1.63 -2.08 11.19
CA PHE A 410 -2.69 -1.80 10.23
C PHE A 410 -3.19 -3.10 9.61
N ALA A 411 -4.50 -3.25 9.55
CA ALA A 411 -5.14 -4.29 8.76
C ALA A 411 -5.98 -3.63 7.67
N TYR A 412 -6.18 -4.36 6.58
CA TYR A 412 -7.12 -3.94 5.55
C TYR A 412 -8.53 -4.33 5.97
N GLU A 413 -9.45 -3.37 5.89
CA GLU A 413 -10.89 -3.59 6.02
C GLU A 413 -11.58 -3.08 4.74
N GLU A 414 -12.41 -3.93 4.14
CA GLU A 414 -13.16 -3.54 2.94
C GLU A 414 -14.34 -2.62 3.30
N GLY A 415 -14.41 -1.50 2.60
CA GLY A 415 -15.50 -0.54 2.73
C GLY A 415 -16.85 -0.99 2.25
N LEU A 416 -17.91 -0.40 2.82
CA LEU A 416 -19.30 -0.62 2.37
C LEU A 416 -19.53 -0.24 0.90
N GLN A 417 -18.76 0.73 0.39
CA GLN A 417 -18.82 1.18 -1.00
C GLN A 417 -17.73 0.57 -1.88
N ALA A 418 -16.98 -0.45 -1.44
CA ALA A 418 -15.86 -1.00 -2.21
C ALA A 418 -16.26 -1.51 -3.61
N HIS A 419 -17.55 -1.87 -3.81
CA HIS A 419 -18.09 -2.24 -5.10
C HIS A 419 -18.01 -1.11 -6.15
N SER A 420 -18.06 0.17 -5.75
CA SER A 420 -17.91 1.30 -6.68
C SER A 420 -16.52 1.34 -7.30
N PHE A 421 -15.52 0.78 -6.62
CA PHE A 421 -14.16 0.60 -7.11
C PHE A 421 -14.03 -0.68 -7.93
N PHE A 422 -14.34 -1.84 -7.35
CA PHE A 422 -14.05 -3.13 -7.98
C PHE A 422 -14.86 -3.39 -9.25
N VAL A 423 -16.10 -2.90 -9.34
CA VAL A 423 -16.95 -3.13 -10.52
C VAL A 423 -16.36 -2.46 -11.77
N PRO A 424 -16.08 -1.15 -11.79
CA PRO A 424 -15.36 -0.50 -12.89
C PRO A 424 -14.03 -1.18 -13.23
N CYS A 425 -13.22 -1.53 -12.23
CA CYS A 425 -11.94 -2.19 -12.44
C CYS A 425 -12.10 -3.51 -13.21
N VAL A 426 -13.02 -4.39 -12.77
CA VAL A 426 -13.26 -5.69 -13.40
C VAL A 426 -13.80 -5.50 -14.83
N TRP A 427 -14.74 -4.58 -15.02
CA TRP A 427 -15.34 -4.35 -16.33
C TRP A 427 -14.37 -3.73 -17.34
N ALA A 428 -13.44 -2.86 -16.90
CA ALA A 428 -12.36 -2.39 -17.75
C ALA A 428 -11.54 -3.56 -18.31
N ARG A 429 -11.31 -4.61 -17.50
CA ARG A 429 -10.63 -5.85 -17.95
C ARG A 429 -11.48 -6.68 -18.89
N VAL A 430 -12.77 -6.81 -18.62
CA VAL A 430 -13.70 -7.51 -19.52
C VAL A 430 -13.74 -6.84 -20.89
N VAL A 431 -13.89 -5.51 -20.94
CA VAL A 431 -13.90 -4.74 -22.19
C VAL A 431 -12.58 -4.92 -22.93
N ALA A 432 -11.45 -4.75 -22.24
CA ALA A 432 -10.12 -4.86 -22.84
C ALA A 432 -9.79 -6.28 -23.36
N ALA A 433 -10.30 -7.32 -22.71
CA ALA A 433 -10.11 -8.71 -23.14
C ALA A 433 -11.13 -9.17 -24.19
N SER A 434 -12.24 -8.45 -24.36
CA SER A 434 -13.30 -8.83 -25.30
C SER A 434 -12.93 -8.50 -26.75
N SER A 435 -13.41 -9.32 -27.68
CA SER A 435 -13.39 -9.01 -29.12
C SER A 435 -14.66 -8.28 -29.59
N LEU A 436 -15.48 -7.79 -28.66
CA LEU A 436 -16.75 -7.12 -28.95
C LEU A 436 -16.52 -5.61 -29.07
N SER A 437 -17.22 -4.96 -30.00
CA SER A 437 -17.26 -3.50 -30.08
C SER A 437 -18.24 -2.97 -29.04
N TRP A 438 -17.73 -2.58 -27.87
CA TRP A 438 -18.52 -1.92 -26.84
C TRP A 438 -18.76 -0.46 -27.21
N ASP A 439 -20.00 -0.02 -27.11
CA ASP A 439 -20.34 1.40 -27.07
C ASP A 439 -20.31 1.83 -25.60
N LEU A 440 -19.22 2.49 -25.19
CA LEU A 440 -19.00 2.87 -23.80
C LEU A 440 -19.98 3.95 -23.34
N ASP A 441 -20.43 4.81 -24.26
CA ASP A 441 -21.36 5.90 -23.96
C ASP A 441 -22.79 5.38 -23.71
N ALA A 442 -23.09 4.19 -24.23
CA ALA A 442 -24.35 3.49 -23.99
C ALA A 442 -24.37 2.70 -22.66
N ILE A 443 -23.24 2.57 -21.95
CA ILE A 443 -23.19 1.84 -20.68
C ILE A 443 -23.64 2.76 -19.54
N SER A 444 -24.84 2.54 -19.01
CA SER A 444 -25.41 3.31 -17.90
C SER A 444 -25.20 2.70 -16.52
N LEU A 445 -24.72 1.45 -16.45
CA LEU A 445 -24.58 0.70 -15.21
C LEU A 445 -23.24 0.91 -14.51
N PHE A 446 -22.19 1.25 -15.26
CA PHE A 446 -20.83 1.49 -14.78
C PHE A 446 -20.03 2.21 -15.88
N THR A 447 -19.02 2.99 -15.49
CA THR A 447 -18.04 3.56 -16.43
C THR A 447 -16.72 2.81 -16.27
N PRO A 448 -16.23 2.08 -17.29
CA PRO A 448 -14.94 1.39 -17.17
C PRO A 448 -13.78 2.38 -17.03
N GLU A 449 -12.81 2.07 -16.17
CA GLU A 449 -11.59 2.90 -16.00
C GLU A 449 -10.84 3.03 -17.33
N GLY A 450 -10.52 4.27 -17.73
CA GLY A 450 -9.80 4.58 -18.97
C GLY A 450 -10.67 4.92 -20.18
N ALA A 451 -11.99 5.03 -20.03
CA ALA A 451 -12.83 5.70 -21.02
C ALA A 451 -12.43 7.19 -21.11
N ALA A 452 -11.81 7.59 -22.22
CA ALA A 452 -11.47 8.99 -22.46
C ALA A 452 -12.78 9.79 -22.60
N VAL A 453 -13.13 10.57 -21.58
CA VAL A 453 -14.12 11.63 -21.71
C VAL A 453 -13.43 12.76 -22.48
N GLU A 454 -14.00 13.17 -23.62
CA GLU A 454 -13.43 14.21 -24.50
C GLU A 454 -13.38 15.62 -23.88
N ASP A 455 -14.00 15.82 -22.72
CA ASP A 455 -13.80 17.00 -21.90
C ASP A 455 -12.70 16.69 -20.87
N GLY A 456 -11.65 17.51 -20.80
CA GLY A 456 -10.42 17.33 -20.02
C GLY A 456 -10.50 17.11 -18.49
N HIS A 457 -11.60 16.57 -17.99
CA HIS A 457 -11.67 15.77 -16.78
C HIS A 457 -11.41 14.30 -17.16
N GLU A 458 -10.15 13.83 -17.04
CA GLU A 458 -9.96 12.45 -16.62
C GLU A 458 -10.92 12.24 -15.43
N ALA A 459 -11.73 11.18 -15.44
CA ALA A 459 -12.47 10.73 -14.26
C ALA A 459 -11.44 10.34 -13.19
N HIS A 460 -10.84 11.36 -12.58
CA HIS A 460 -10.01 11.26 -11.43
C HIS A 460 -10.96 10.95 -10.29
N TRP A 461 -10.98 9.68 -9.91
CA TRP A 461 -11.44 9.24 -8.60
C TRP A 461 -11.04 10.27 -7.55
N THR A 462 -12.04 10.94 -6.95
CA THR A 462 -11.80 11.93 -5.89
C THR A 462 -11.55 11.20 -4.58
N SER A 463 -10.79 11.82 -3.66
CA SER A 463 -10.55 11.23 -2.33
C SER A 463 -11.86 10.96 -1.55
N GLU A 464 -12.97 11.61 -1.90
CA GLU A 464 -14.30 11.38 -1.30
C GLU A 464 -14.90 10.01 -1.68
N GLU A 465 -14.71 9.53 -2.91
CA GLU A 465 -15.23 8.21 -3.32
C GLU A 465 -14.44 7.06 -2.67
N ALA A 466 -13.20 7.34 -2.24
CA ALA A 466 -12.31 6.40 -1.56
C ALA A 466 -12.54 6.32 -0.03
N GLU A 467 -13.44 7.13 0.54
CA GLU A 467 -13.77 7.15 1.97
C GLU A 467 -14.28 5.81 2.52
N GLY A 468 -14.62 4.85 1.65
CA GLY A 468 -14.97 3.49 2.06
C GLY A 468 -13.78 2.59 2.37
N GLN A 469 -12.64 2.72 1.71
CA GLN A 469 -11.54 1.75 1.80
C GLN A 469 -10.38 2.32 2.62
N VAL A 470 -10.53 2.37 3.95
CA VAL A 470 -9.52 3.00 4.81
C VAL A 470 -8.76 1.93 5.59
N PRO A 471 -7.41 1.94 5.59
CA PRO A 471 -6.62 1.13 6.50
C PRO A 471 -7.02 1.42 7.94
N THR A 472 -7.50 0.41 8.66
CA THR A 472 -7.92 0.58 10.04
C THR A 472 -6.73 0.30 10.94
N VAL A 473 -6.44 1.21 11.88
CA VAL A 473 -5.47 0.94 12.94
C VAL A 473 -6.07 -0.15 13.81
N VAL A 474 -5.51 -1.35 13.73
CA VAL A 474 -5.90 -2.45 14.60
C VAL A 474 -4.95 -2.44 15.78
N VAL A 475 -5.48 -2.30 16.99
CA VAL A 475 -4.69 -2.51 18.20
C VAL A 475 -4.22 -3.96 18.17
N ALA A 476 -2.92 -4.19 18.01
CA ALA A 476 -2.35 -5.53 18.08
C ALA A 476 -2.76 -6.17 19.43
N PRO A 477 -3.18 -7.46 19.43
CA PRO A 477 -3.58 -8.15 20.65
C PRO A 477 -2.45 -8.26 21.69
#